data_AF-D9I1B0-F1
#
_entry.id   AF-D9I1B0-F1
#
_cell.length_a   1.000
_cell.length_b   1.000
_cell.length_c   1.000
_cell.angle_alpha   90.00
_cell.angle_beta   90.00
_cell.angle_gamma   90.00
#
_symmetry.space_group_name_H-M   'P 1'
#
loop_
_entity.id
_entity.type
_entity.pdbx_description
1 polymer ?
#
loop_
_entity_poly.entity_id
_entity_poly.type
_entity_poly.pdbx_seq_one_letter_code
_entity_poly.pdbx_strand_id
1 'polypeptide(L)'
;RVDYSGRSVIVVGPLLSLHQCGLPREIAIELFQTFVIRGLIRQDVASNTGIAKRKIREKEPIVWEILQEVMQGHPVLLNRAPTLHRLGIQAFQPILVEGRAICLHPLVCKGFNADFDGDQMAVHVPLSLEAQAEAR
;
A
#
# COMPACT_ATOMS: atom_id res chain seq x y z
N ARG A 1 6.26 17.37 -2.50
CA ARG A 1 6.51 16.11 -1.77
C ARG A 1 5.38 15.98 -0.75
N VAL A 2 4.86 14.77 -0.53
CA VAL A 2 3.77 14.52 0.42
C VAL A 2 4.16 13.34 1.31
N ASP A 3 3.76 13.38 2.57
CA ASP A 3 3.94 12.25 3.49
C ASP A 3 3.01 11.09 3.10
N TYR A 4 3.23 9.91 3.70
CA TYR A 4 2.44 8.70 3.43
C TYR A 4 2.41 8.34 1.94
N SER A 5 3.56 8.50 1.27
CA SER A 5 3.74 8.13 -0.13
C SER A 5 5.04 7.37 -0.36
N GLY A 6 5.01 6.50 -1.38
CA GLY A 6 6.14 5.66 -1.78
C GLY A 6 6.19 5.50 -3.28
N ARG A 7 7.24 4.88 -3.81
CA ARG A 7 7.38 4.57 -5.23
C ARG A 7 8.16 3.27 -5.41
N SER A 8 7.73 2.44 -6.36
CA SER A 8 8.52 1.30 -6.82
C SER A 8 8.24 0.96 -8.27
N VAL A 9 9.08 0.10 -8.82
CA VAL A 9 8.87 -0.54 -10.14
C VAL A 9 7.59 -1.36 -10.09
N ILE A 10 6.82 -1.36 -11.17
CA ILE A 10 5.64 -2.21 -11.33
C ILE A 10 5.96 -3.53 -12.03
N VAL A 11 5.28 -4.58 -11.61
CA VAL A 11 5.29 -5.90 -12.25
C VAL A 11 3.86 -6.37 -12.48
N VAL A 12 3.68 -7.30 -13.41
CA VAL A 12 2.35 -7.83 -13.73
C VAL A 12 1.81 -8.70 -12.59
N GLY A 13 0.59 -8.43 -12.15
CA GLY A 13 -0.15 -9.22 -11.16
C GLY A 13 -1.38 -9.89 -11.77
N PRO A 14 -1.24 -10.98 -12.54
CA PRO A 14 -2.36 -11.58 -13.29
C PRO A 14 -3.39 -12.30 -12.39
N LEU A 15 -3.02 -12.62 -11.16
CA LEU A 15 -3.89 -13.29 -10.18
C LEU A 15 -4.67 -12.30 -9.29
N LEU A 16 -4.41 -11.00 -9.44
CA LEU A 16 -5.12 -9.97 -8.69
C LEU A 16 -6.56 -9.86 -9.20
N SER A 17 -7.49 -9.51 -8.31
CA SER A 17 -8.78 -8.98 -8.76
C SER A 17 -8.61 -7.57 -9.34
N LEU A 18 -9.53 -7.12 -10.20
CA LEU A 18 -9.42 -5.82 -10.87
C LEU A 18 -9.25 -4.62 -9.92
N HIS A 19 -9.85 -4.70 -8.73
CA HIS A 19 -9.81 -3.66 -7.69
C HIS A 19 -8.62 -3.82 -6.71
N GLN A 20 -7.72 -4.78 -6.93
CA GLN A 20 -6.59 -5.07 -6.04
C GLN A 20 -5.25 -4.66 -6.64
N CYS A 21 -4.29 -4.32 -5.78
CA CYS A 21 -2.88 -4.18 -6.14
C CYS A 21 -1.99 -4.91 -5.13
N GLY A 22 -0.86 -5.44 -5.58
CA GLY A 22 0.15 -6.00 -4.69
C GLY A 22 1.07 -4.90 -4.15
N LEU A 23 1.16 -4.76 -2.84
CA LEU A 23 2.05 -3.83 -2.17
C LEU A 23 3.18 -4.58 -1.45
N PRO A 24 4.46 -4.30 -1.77
CA PRO A 24 5.60 -4.90 -1.09
C PRO A 24 5.57 -4.66 0.41
N ARG A 25 5.95 -5.68 1.19
CA ARG A 25 6.01 -5.60 2.66
C ARG A 25 6.80 -4.39 3.18
N GLU A 26 7.95 -4.09 2.57
CA GLU A 26 8.82 -2.97 2.97
C GLU A 26 8.13 -1.61 2.77
N ILE A 27 7.39 -1.44 1.66
CA ILE A 27 6.66 -0.20 1.39
C ILE A 27 5.40 -0.13 2.27
N ALA A 28 4.67 -1.23 2.40
CA ALA A 28 3.47 -1.29 3.22
C ALA A 28 3.74 -0.93 4.68
N ILE A 29 4.79 -1.48 5.29
CA ILE A 29 5.10 -1.22 6.69
C ILE A 29 5.50 0.25 6.93
N GLU A 30 6.19 0.87 5.98
CA GLU A 30 6.58 2.29 6.08
C GLU A 30 5.35 3.21 5.96
N LEU A 31 4.49 2.96 4.97
CA LEU A 31 3.29 3.76 4.73
C LEU A 31 2.25 3.61 5.84
N PHE A 32 2.09 2.41 6.39
CA PHE A 32 1.06 2.12 7.39
C PHE A 32 1.60 2.10 8.83
N GLN A 33 2.87 2.48 9.06
CA GLN A 33 3.54 2.34 10.35
C GLN A 33 2.74 2.90 11.54
N THR A 34 2.15 4.08 11.39
CA THR A 34 1.35 4.73 12.44
C THR A 34 0.12 3.89 12.81
N PHE A 35 -0.54 3.29 11.81
CA PHE A 35 -1.71 2.45 12.01
C PHE A 35 -1.33 1.11 12.64
N VAL A 36 -0.21 0.50 12.22
CA VAL A 36 0.32 -0.73 12.81
C VAL A 36 0.70 -0.53 14.27
N ILE A 37 1.35 0.59 14.62
CA ILE A 37 1.66 0.92 16.02
C ILE A 37 0.37 1.02 16.85
N ARG A 38 -0.66 1.67 16.30
CA ARG A 38 -1.97 1.77 16.97
C ARG A 38 -2.63 0.40 17.14
N GLY A 39 -2.53 -0.47 16.15
CA GLY A 39 -3.02 -1.85 16.21
C GLY A 39 -2.32 -2.67 17.29
N LEU A 40 -0.98 -2.64 17.33
CA LEU A 40 -0.16 -3.32 18.33
C LEU A 40 -0.49 -2.92 19.77
N ILE A 41 -0.76 -1.62 20.00
CA ILE A 41 -1.15 -1.13 21.32
C ILE A 41 -2.60 -1.53 21.65
N ARG A 42 -3.51 -1.44 20.68
CA ARG A 42 -4.93 -1.80 20.89
C ARG A 42 -5.16 -3.28 21.19
N GLN A 43 -4.30 -4.15 20.68
CA GLN A 43 -4.36 -5.60 20.91
C GLN A 43 -3.48 -6.05 22.09
N ASP A 44 -3.00 -5.11 22.92
CA ASP A 44 -2.11 -5.37 24.07
C ASP A 44 -0.80 -6.12 23.74
N VAL A 45 -0.40 -6.15 22.46
CA VAL A 45 0.87 -6.74 21.99
C VAL A 45 2.05 -5.84 22.35
N ALA A 46 1.83 -4.52 22.43
CA ALA A 46 2.82 -3.54 22.86
C ALA A 46 2.24 -2.57 23.90
N SER A 47 2.91 -2.41 25.03
CA SER A 47 2.42 -1.51 26.10
C SER A 47 2.62 -0.02 25.80
N ASN A 48 3.46 0.34 24.82
CA ASN A 48 3.67 1.71 24.39
C ASN A 48 4.26 1.79 22.97
N THR A 49 4.29 3.01 22.43
CA THR A 49 4.83 3.33 21.10
C THR A 49 6.29 2.89 20.91
N GLY A 50 7.11 2.96 21.96
CA GLY A 50 8.52 2.56 21.90
C GLY A 50 8.69 1.06 21.67
N ILE A 51 7.94 0.24 22.41
CA ILE A 51 7.92 -1.22 22.23
C ILE A 51 7.33 -1.58 20.87
N ALA A 52 6.24 -0.94 20.44
CA ALA A 52 5.66 -1.19 19.12
C ALA A 52 6.66 -0.93 17.98
N LYS A 53 7.38 0.22 18.03
CA LYS A 53 8.44 0.53 17.07
C LYS A 53 9.58 -0.50 17.09
N ARG A 54 9.95 -1.02 18.26
CA ARG A 54 10.94 -2.09 18.39
C ARG A 54 10.47 -3.37 17.68
N LYS A 55 9.24 -3.82 17.94
CA LYS A 55 8.65 -5.02 17.31
C LYS A 55 8.62 -4.91 15.78
N ILE A 56 8.26 -3.73 15.27
CA ILE A 56 8.29 -3.45 13.81
C ILE A 56 9.70 -3.57 13.26
N ARG A 57 10.70 -2.97 13.93
CA ARG A 57 12.12 -3.05 13.51
C ARG A 57 12.65 -4.48 13.55
N GLU A 58 12.25 -5.26 14.54
CA GLU A 58 12.60 -6.68 14.70
C GLU A 58 11.82 -7.60 13.74
N LYS A 59 10.87 -7.06 12.96
CA LYS A 59 10.05 -7.78 11.97
C LYS A 59 9.32 -8.99 12.59
N GLU A 60 8.85 -8.85 13.82
CA GLU A 60 8.11 -9.91 14.51
C GLU A 60 6.90 -10.38 13.67
N PRO A 61 6.58 -11.69 13.62
CA PRO A 61 5.50 -12.22 12.77
C PRO A 61 4.15 -11.51 12.94
N ILE A 62 3.79 -11.16 14.19
CA ILE A 62 2.54 -10.47 14.54
C ILE A 62 2.38 -9.11 13.85
N VAL A 63 3.48 -8.45 13.50
CA VAL A 63 3.45 -7.16 12.78
C VAL A 63 2.83 -7.32 11.40
N TRP A 64 3.09 -8.45 10.73
CA TRP A 64 2.55 -8.71 9.40
C TRP A 64 1.06 -9.03 9.44
N GLU A 65 0.61 -9.74 10.47
CA GLU A 65 -0.82 -10.02 10.70
C GLU A 65 -1.60 -8.72 10.94
N ILE A 66 -1.11 -7.86 11.84
CA ILE A 66 -1.73 -6.55 12.12
C ILE A 66 -1.67 -5.65 10.89
N LEU A 67 -0.57 -5.68 10.11
CA LEU A 67 -0.47 -4.91 8.87
C LEU A 67 -1.51 -5.36 7.84
N GLN A 68 -1.76 -6.66 7.69
CA GLN A 68 -2.82 -7.17 6.80
C GLN A 68 -4.20 -6.71 7.26
N GLU A 69 -4.48 -6.77 8.56
CA GLU A 69 -5.75 -6.29 9.14
C GLU A 69 -5.95 -4.79 8.90
N VAL A 70 -4.92 -3.98 9.15
CA VAL A 70 -4.94 -2.53 8.94
C VAL A 70 -5.17 -2.17 7.46
N MET A 71 -4.57 -2.92 6.55
CA MET A 71 -4.71 -2.68 5.11
C MET A 71 -6.09 -3.10 4.59
N GLN A 72 -6.79 -4.01 5.27
CA GLN A 72 -8.10 -4.49 4.83
C GLN A 72 -9.14 -3.37 4.90
N GLY A 73 -9.72 -3.01 3.75
CA GLY A 73 -10.65 -1.89 3.65
C GLY A 73 -9.96 -0.51 3.69
N HIS A 74 -8.64 -0.44 3.63
CA HIS A 74 -7.91 0.83 3.51
C HIS A 74 -7.35 0.95 2.09
N PRO A 75 -8.06 1.63 1.15
CA PRO A 75 -7.59 1.73 -0.23
C PRO A 75 -6.30 2.54 -0.31
N VAL A 76 -5.51 2.29 -1.35
CA VAL A 76 -4.33 3.09 -1.72
C VAL A 76 -4.50 3.64 -3.13
N LEU A 77 -3.96 4.83 -3.38
CA LEU A 77 -3.97 5.43 -4.70
C LEU A 77 -2.67 5.09 -5.42
N LEU A 78 -2.76 4.47 -6.60
CA LEU A 78 -1.64 4.29 -7.51
C LEU A 78 -1.65 5.38 -8.58
N ASN A 79 -0.47 5.93 -8.87
CA ASN A 79 -0.28 6.96 -9.88
C ASN A 79 0.95 6.67 -10.73
N ARG A 80 0.81 6.78 -12.06
CA ARG A 80 1.94 6.76 -13.00
C ARG A 80 2.11 8.14 -13.64
N ALA A 81 3.34 8.64 -13.65
CA ALA A 81 3.68 9.88 -14.35
C ALA A 81 4.07 9.61 -15.82
N PRO A 82 3.71 10.50 -16.77
CA PRO A 82 2.85 11.67 -16.61
C PRO A 82 1.35 11.30 -16.52
N THR A 83 0.60 12.04 -15.71
CA THR A 83 -0.86 11.85 -15.56
C THR A 83 -1.59 12.68 -16.62
N LEU A 84 -2.04 12.05 -17.71
CA LEU A 84 -2.69 12.73 -18.85
C LEU A 84 -4.19 12.95 -18.66
N HIS A 85 -4.82 12.13 -17.82
CA HIS A 85 -6.26 12.15 -17.57
C HIS A 85 -6.57 11.48 -16.23
N ARG A 86 -7.82 11.57 -15.78
CA ARG A 86 -8.27 11.03 -14.49
C ARG A 86 -7.90 9.56 -14.22
N LEU A 87 -7.87 8.72 -15.26
CA LEU A 87 -7.52 7.30 -15.09
C LEU A 87 -6.03 7.04 -14.78
N GLY A 88 -5.18 8.07 -14.84
CA GLY A 88 -3.78 7.97 -14.45
C GLY A 88 -3.56 7.95 -12.93
N ILE A 89 -4.63 8.13 -12.14
CA ILE A 89 -4.67 7.88 -10.70
C ILE A 89 -5.90 7.02 -10.41
N GLN A 90 -5.72 5.86 -9.79
CA GLN A 90 -6.84 5.00 -9.39
C GLN A 90 -6.59 4.40 -8.02
N ALA A 91 -7.67 4.09 -7.32
CA ALA A 91 -7.64 3.47 -6.01
C ALA A 91 -7.71 1.94 -6.11
N PHE A 92 -7.00 1.25 -5.22
CA PHE A 92 -6.98 -0.20 -5.14
C PHE A 92 -6.99 -0.66 -3.68
N GLN A 93 -7.58 -1.82 -3.42
CA GLN A 93 -7.39 -2.56 -2.18
C GLN A 93 -5.98 -3.19 -2.21
N PRO A 94 -5.06 -2.77 -1.33
CA PRO A 94 -3.74 -3.36 -1.32
C PRO A 94 -3.78 -4.77 -0.71
N ILE A 95 -2.98 -5.66 -1.26
CA ILE A 95 -2.65 -6.97 -0.68
C ILE A 95 -1.14 -7.04 -0.48
N LEU A 96 -0.68 -7.69 0.59
CA LEU A 96 0.75 -7.89 0.81
C LEU A 96 1.30 -8.89 -0.19
N VAL A 97 2.43 -8.55 -0.82
CA VAL A 97 3.18 -9.43 -1.71
C VAL A 97 4.63 -9.52 -1.29
N GLU A 98 5.27 -10.63 -1.69
CA GLU A 98 6.73 -10.78 -1.58
C GLU A 98 7.46 -9.91 -2.60
N GLY A 99 8.75 -9.69 -2.35
CA GLY A 99 9.61 -8.89 -3.21
C GLY A 99 9.51 -7.39 -2.95
N ARG A 100 9.92 -6.59 -3.95
CA ARG A 100 10.06 -5.12 -3.84
C ARG A 100 9.24 -4.34 -4.86
N ALA A 101 8.54 -5.01 -5.77
CA ALA A 101 7.81 -4.38 -6.86
C ALA A 101 6.30 -4.34 -6.58
N ILE A 102 5.65 -3.28 -7.04
CA ILE A 102 4.19 -3.14 -6.95
C ILE A 102 3.56 -4.05 -8.02
N CYS A 103 2.66 -4.94 -7.62
CA CYS A 103 1.94 -5.77 -8.59
C CYS A 103 0.71 -5.02 -9.10
N LEU A 104 0.62 -4.80 -10.41
CA LEU A 104 -0.49 -4.10 -11.06
C LEU A 104 -1.33 -5.08 -11.88
N HIS A 105 -2.65 -4.92 -11.83
CA HIS A 105 -3.56 -5.71 -12.64
C HIS A 105 -3.39 -5.39 -14.14
N PRO A 106 -3.26 -6.37 -15.05
CA PRO A 106 -2.95 -6.11 -16.46
C PRO A 106 -4.03 -5.30 -17.20
N LEU A 107 -5.30 -5.42 -16.81
CA LEU A 107 -6.39 -4.66 -17.45
C LEU A 107 -6.38 -3.15 -17.18
N VAL A 108 -5.70 -2.68 -16.12
CA VAL A 108 -5.63 -1.24 -15.83
C VAL A 108 -4.43 -0.56 -16.48
N CYS A 109 -3.48 -1.32 -17.05
CA CYS A 109 -2.28 -0.79 -17.71
C CYS A 109 -2.60 0.28 -18.76
N LYS A 110 -3.64 0.07 -19.58
CA LYS A 110 -4.07 1.04 -20.60
C LYS A 110 -4.52 2.37 -19.96
N GLY A 111 -5.19 2.32 -18.81
CA GLY A 111 -5.60 3.51 -18.06
C GLY A 111 -4.41 4.28 -17.46
N PHE A 112 -3.29 3.63 -17.21
CA PHE A 112 -2.05 4.29 -16.75
C PHE A 112 -1.06 4.58 -17.89
N ASN A 113 -1.37 4.12 -19.12
CA ASN A 113 -0.41 4.04 -20.23
C ASN A 113 0.89 3.31 -19.83
N ALA A 114 0.78 2.29 -18.98
CA ALA A 114 1.90 1.61 -18.34
C ALA A 114 2.30 0.33 -19.08
N ASP A 115 3.59 0.05 -19.11
CA ASP A 115 4.18 -1.24 -19.48
C ASP A 115 5.04 -1.78 -18.33
N PHE A 116 5.80 -2.86 -18.55
CA PHE A 116 6.55 -3.57 -17.51
C PHE A 116 8.04 -3.68 -17.85
N ASP A 117 8.60 -2.66 -18.52
CA ASP A 117 10.01 -2.62 -18.94
C ASP A 117 10.92 -1.82 -17.98
N GLY A 118 10.37 -1.34 -16.86
CA GLY A 118 11.06 -0.49 -15.89
C GLY A 118 10.20 0.63 -15.31
N ASP A 119 8.97 0.78 -15.82
CA ASP A 119 7.96 1.70 -15.31
C ASP A 119 7.83 1.67 -13.79
N GLN A 120 7.63 2.86 -13.20
CA GLN A 120 7.45 3.04 -11.76
C GLN A 120 6.12 3.73 -11.46
N MET A 121 5.48 3.33 -10.37
CA MET A 121 4.28 3.99 -9.86
C MET A 121 4.48 4.50 -8.45
N ALA A 122 3.94 5.69 -8.20
CA ALA A 122 3.78 6.23 -6.86
C ALA A 122 2.55 5.62 -6.19
N VAL A 123 2.63 5.42 -4.89
CA VAL A 123 1.52 5.00 -4.03
C VAL A 123 1.27 6.08 -2.98
N HIS A 124 0.00 6.36 -2.69
CA HIS A 124 -0.43 7.31 -1.66
C HIS A 124 -1.49 6.69 -0.77
N VAL A 125 -1.45 6.96 0.54
CA VAL A 125 -2.45 6.46 1.50
C VAL A 125 -3.42 7.59 1.88
N PRO A 126 -4.71 7.51 1.52
CA PRO A 126 -5.75 8.41 2.01
C PRO A 126 -5.90 8.25 3.54
N LEU A 127 -5.84 9.34 4.31
CA LEU A 127 -5.83 9.26 5.78
C LEU A 127 -7.21 9.46 6.41
N SER A 128 -7.94 10.51 6.01
CA SER A 128 -9.26 10.79 6.60
C SER A 128 -10.33 9.82 6.09
N LEU A 129 -11.43 9.71 6.82
CA LEU A 129 -12.55 8.83 6.42
C LEU A 129 -13.18 9.31 5.11
N GLU A 130 -13.23 10.62 4.89
CA GLU A 130 -13.74 11.24 3.67
C GLU A 130 -12.84 10.89 2.48
N ALA A 131 -11.51 11.02 2.63
CA ALA A 131 -10.58 10.68 1.57
C ALA A 131 -10.57 9.18 1.25
N GLN A 132 -10.76 8.33 2.26
CA GLN A 132 -10.94 6.89 2.05
C GLN A 132 -12.28 6.57 1.37
N ALA A 133 -13.34 7.31 1.66
CA ALA A 133 -14.64 7.14 1.02
C ALA A 133 -14.61 7.61 -0.45
N GLU A 134 -13.93 8.70 -0.76
CA GLU A 134 -13.71 9.17 -2.14
C GLU A 134 -12.88 8.18 -2.98
N ALA A 135 -12.00 7.42 -2.32
CA ALA A 135 -11.17 6.42 -2.97
C ALA A 135 -11.86 5.05 -3.14
N ARG A 136 -13.05 4.83 -2.58
CA ARG A 136 -13.79 3.56 -2.72
C ARG A 136 -14.76 3.61 -3.89
#